data_AF-A0A1F5PGF5-F1
#
_entry.id   AF-A0A1F5PGF5-F1
#
_cell.length_a   1.000
_cell.length_b   1.000
_cell.length_c   1.000
_cell.angle_alpha   90.00
_cell.angle_beta   90.00
_cell.angle_gamma   90.00
#
_symmetry.space_group_name_H-M   'P 1'
#
loop_
_entity.id
_entity.type
_entity.pdbx_description
1 polymer ?
#
loop_
_entity_poly.entity_id
_entity_poly.type
_entity_poly.pdbx_seq_one_letter_code
_entity_poly.pdbx_strand_id
1 'polypeptide(L)'
;MLAWLSQVLTCPICGSRYQPEKTRLVDSARPNTGEEQTVVIHSDCTNCRSSVIFNVALSGSELFSLGVVSDLSASDAITFRRQKPLSEDDIMKLHSYLEKFDGDFEREFTPRPLAG
;
A
#
# COMPACT_ATOMS: atom_id res chain seq x y z
N MET A 1 -10.20 4.20 -23.92
CA MET A 1 -8.90 3.97 -23.26
C MET A 1 -8.47 5.13 -22.34
N LEU A 2 -8.45 6.40 -22.79
CA LEU A 2 -8.01 7.54 -21.96
C LEU A 2 -8.97 7.97 -20.83
N ALA A 3 -10.28 7.68 -20.93
CA ALA A 3 -11.26 8.13 -19.93
C ALA A 3 -11.04 7.56 -18.52
N TRP A 4 -10.54 6.32 -18.41
CA TRP A 4 -10.39 5.61 -17.14
C TRP A 4 -9.17 6.04 -16.31
N LEU A 5 -8.12 6.56 -16.95
CA LEU A 5 -6.97 7.13 -16.23
C LEU A 5 -7.38 8.32 -15.37
N SER A 6 -8.45 9.03 -15.74
CA SER A 6 -8.96 10.15 -14.94
C SER A 6 -9.41 9.72 -13.53
N GLN A 7 -9.90 8.49 -13.36
CA GLN A 7 -10.33 7.96 -12.05
C GLN A 7 -9.14 7.79 -11.11
N VAL A 8 -8.04 7.19 -11.60
CA VAL A 8 -6.80 6.99 -10.81
C VAL A 8 -6.15 8.34 -10.47
N LEU A 9 -6.35 9.35 -11.31
CA LEU A 9 -5.83 10.70 -11.12
C LEU A 9 -6.77 11.61 -10.29
N THR A 10 -7.85 11.07 -9.74
CA THR A 10 -8.82 11.81 -8.94
C THR A 10 -8.92 11.22 -7.55
N CYS A 11 -8.98 12.09 -6.54
CA CYS A 11 -9.14 11.70 -5.15
C CYS A 11 -10.53 11.05 -4.94
N PRO A 12 -10.61 9.79 -4.48
CA PRO A 12 -11.88 9.11 -4.26
C PRO A 12 -12.65 9.68 -3.05
N ILE A 13 -11.99 10.47 -2.20
CA ILE A 13 -12.59 11.08 -1.01
C ILE A 13 -13.30 12.39 -1.34
N CYS A 14 -12.66 13.28 -2.12
CA CYS A 14 -13.18 14.64 -2.35
C CYS A 14 -13.31 15.04 -3.82
N GLY A 15 -12.96 14.17 -4.77
CA GLY A 15 -13.08 14.44 -6.20
C GLY A 15 -12.04 15.41 -6.78
N SER A 16 -11.11 15.93 -5.98
CA SER A 16 -10.04 16.78 -6.50
C SER A 16 -9.04 15.97 -7.32
N ARG A 17 -8.53 16.53 -8.42
CA ARG A 17 -7.41 15.91 -9.15
C ARG A 17 -6.13 15.89 -8.32
N TYR A 18 -5.38 14.79 -8.40
CA TYR A 18 -4.06 14.72 -7.82
C TYR A 18 -3.07 15.62 -8.57
N GLN A 19 -2.11 16.16 -7.83
CA GLN A 19 -0.96 16.85 -8.40
C GLN A 19 0.10 15.81 -8.77
N PRO A 20 0.55 15.72 -10.04
CA PRO A 20 1.53 14.72 -10.45
C PRO A 20 2.81 14.71 -9.61
N GLU A 21 3.22 15.88 -9.09
CA GLU A 21 4.41 16.06 -8.25
C GLU A 21 4.26 15.43 -6.86
N LYS A 22 3.03 15.18 -6.42
CA LYS A 22 2.65 14.53 -5.15
C LYS A 22 2.21 13.08 -5.33
N THR A 23 2.30 12.57 -6.55
CA THR A 23 2.11 11.16 -6.88
C THR A 23 3.48 10.47 -6.92
N ARG A 24 3.57 9.28 -6.34
CA ARG A 24 4.81 8.51 -6.23
C ARG A 24 4.60 7.10 -6.77
N LEU A 25 5.52 6.68 -7.64
CA LEU A 25 5.60 5.29 -8.07
C LEU A 25 6.17 4.46 -6.91
N VAL A 26 5.39 3.50 -6.42
CA VAL A 26 5.81 2.57 -5.36
C VAL A 26 6.50 1.36 -5.97
N ASP A 27 5.91 0.80 -7.02
CA ASP A 27 6.42 -0.38 -7.71
C ASP A 27 5.87 -0.45 -9.14
N SER A 28 6.57 -1.17 -10.00
CA SER A 28 6.09 -1.52 -11.33
C SER A 28 6.66 -2.86 -11.74
N ALA A 29 5.80 -3.78 -12.19
CA ALA A 29 6.23 -5.05 -12.72
C ALA A 29 5.75 -5.22 -14.17
N ARG A 30 6.63 -5.78 -15.00
CA ARG A 30 6.32 -6.31 -16.32
C ARG A 30 6.78 -7.77 -16.34
N PRO A 31 5.89 -8.75 -16.43
CA PRO A 31 6.27 -10.14 -16.62
C PRO A 31 7.01 -10.29 -17.95
N ASN A 32 7.96 -11.22 -17.98
CA ASN A 32 8.76 -11.53 -19.17
C ASN A 32 7.93 -12.07 -20.36
N THR A 33 6.66 -12.39 -20.12
CA THR A 33 5.69 -12.88 -21.12
C THR A 33 4.94 -11.75 -21.84
N GLY A 34 5.16 -10.48 -21.47
CA GLY A 34 4.89 -9.32 -22.33
C GLY A 34 3.46 -8.75 -22.35
N GLU A 35 2.48 -9.38 -21.72
CA GLU A 35 1.07 -8.96 -21.87
C GLU A 35 0.47 -8.20 -20.69
N GLU A 36 1.05 -8.33 -19.49
CA GLU A 36 0.53 -7.69 -18.29
C GLU A 36 1.50 -6.61 -17.77
N GLN A 37 1.01 -5.45 -17.38
CA GLN A 37 1.81 -4.43 -16.71
C GLN A 37 1.10 -4.03 -15.43
N THR A 38 1.78 -4.15 -14.30
CA THR A 38 1.27 -3.66 -13.02
C THR A 38 2.06 -2.45 -12.56
N VAL A 39 1.35 -1.47 -12.01
CA VAL A 39 1.90 -0.24 -11.46
C VAL A 39 1.22 0.02 -10.13
N VAL A 40 2.03 0.23 -9.09
CA VAL A 40 1.55 0.62 -7.76
C VAL A 40 1.91 2.08 -7.54
N ILE A 41 0.92 2.88 -7.23
CA ILE A 41 1.05 4.33 -7.12
C ILE A 41 0.52 4.76 -5.76
N HIS A 42 1.27 5.61 -5.07
CA HIS A 42 0.84 6.31 -3.87
C HIS A 42 0.52 7.77 -4.23
N SER A 43 -0.54 8.33 -3.65
CA SER A 43 -0.93 9.72 -3.86
C SER A 43 -1.51 10.37 -2.62
N ASP A 44 -0.98 11.54 -2.28
CA ASP A 44 -1.54 12.42 -1.26
C ASP A 44 -2.42 13.49 -1.90
N CYS A 45 -3.65 13.62 -1.41
CA CYS A 45 -4.55 14.69 -1.82
C CYS A 45 -4.18 16.01 -1.13
N THR A 46 -3.82 17.04 -1.89
CA THR A 46 -3.53 18.36 -1.32
C THR A 46 -4.76 19.11 -0.80
N ASN A 47 -5.96 18.68 -1.20
CA ASN A 47 -7.23 19.30 -0.78
C ASN A 47 -7.75 18.73 0.55
N CYS A 48 -7.95 17.41 0.63
CA CYS A 48 -8.53 16.77 1.83
C CYS A 48 -7.52 16.02 2.70
N ARG A 49 -6.23 15.95 2.28
CA ARG A 49 -5.14 15.27 2.98
C ARG A 49 -5.29 13.75 3.12
N SER A 50 -6.22 13.13 2.39
CA SER A 50 -6.28 11.66 2.30
C SER A 50 -5.06 11.11 1.58
N SER A 51 -4.60 9.93 1.99
CA SER A 51 -3.61 9.15 1.27
C SER A 51 -4.26 7.93 0.62
N VAL A 52 -3.86 7.61 -0.62
CA VAL A 52 -4.43 6.50 -1.37
C VAL A 52 -3.33 5.74 -2.11
N ILE A 53 -3.41 4.42 -2.05
CA ILE A 53 -2.59 3.51 -2.86
C ILE A 53 -3.45 2.92 -3.96
N PHE A 54 -3.00 3.07 -5.21
CA PHE A 54 -3.61 2.47 -6.38
C PHE A 54 -2.75 1.32 -6.89
N ASN A 55 -3.36 0.15 -7.06
CA ASN A 55 -2.80 -0.93 -7.87
C ASN A 55 -3.49 -0.89 -9.23
N VAL A 56 -2.72 -0.63 -10.27
CA VAL A 56 -3.21 -0.53 -11.66
C VAL A 56 -2.59 -1.66 -12.46
N ALA A 57 -3.42 -2.52 -13.04
CA ALA A 57 -3.02 -3.57 -13.95
C ALA A 57 -3.54 -3.27 -15.36
N LEU A 58 -2.65 -3.39 -16.35
CA LEU A 58 -3.00 -3.36 -17.76
C LEU A 58 -2.78 -4.77 -18.32
N SER A 59 -3.81 -5.35 -18.92
CA SER A 59 -3.73 -6.64 -19.62
C SER A 59 -4.29 -6.48 -21.02
N GLY A 60 -3.41 -6.47 -22.03
CA GLY A 60 -3.80 -6.13 -23.40
C GLY A 60 -4.46 -4.75 -23.50
N SER A 61 -5.78 -4.74 -23.75
CA SER A 61 -6.59 -3.50 -23.86
C SER A 61 -7.41 -3.17 -22.60
N GLU A 62 -7.38 -4.06 -21.61
CA GLU A 62 -8.14 -3.93 -20.37
C GLU A 62 -7.29 -3.22 -19.31
N LEU A 63 -7.94 -2.31 -18.58
CA LEU A 63 -7.36 -1.58 -17.45
C LEU A 63 -8.16 -1.92 -16.20
N PHE A 64 -7.50 -2.52 -15.22
CA PHE A 64 -8.05 -2.77 -13.89
C PHE A 64 -7.35 -1.87 -12.87
N SER A 65 -8.12 -1.24 -11.98
CA SER A 65 -7.56 -0.42 -10.91
C SER A 65 -8.27 -0.66 -9.59
N LEU A 66 -7.51 -0.91 -8.53
CA LEU A 66 -7.98 -0.97 -7.16
C LEU A 66 -7.32 0.15 -6.35
N GLY A 67 -8.12 1.02 -5.76
CA GLY A 67 -7.67 2.07 -4.86
C GLY A 67 -8.00 1.73 -3.41
N VAL A 68 -7.03 1.86 -2.52
CA VAL A 68 -7.20 1.69 -1.07
C VAL A 68 -6.84 3.00 -0.39
N VAL A 69 -7.79 3.56 0.35
CA VAL A 69 -7.55 4.71 1.21
C VAL A 69 -6.75 4.22 2.41
N SER A 70 -5.60 4.85 2.66
CA SER A 70 -4.71 4.49 3.76
C SER A 70 -4.12 5.74 4.41
N ASP A 71 -3.46 5.55 5.54
CA ASP A 71 -2.65 6.55 6.24
C ASP A 71 -1.15 6.41 5.92
N LEU A 72 -0.79 5.47 5.04
CA LEU A 72 0.59 5.19 4.66
C LEU A 72 1.20 6.41 3.96
N SER A 73 2.41 6.81 4.37
CA SER A 73 3.23 7.71 3.56
C SER A 73 3.79 6.98 2.35
N ALA A 74 4.31 7.73 1.37
CA ALA A 74 4.98 7.14 0.21
C ALA A 74 6.17 6.24 0.63
N SER A 75 6.92 6.64 1.66
CA SER A 75 8.02 5.85 2.22
C SER A 75 7.54 4.56 2.88
N ASP A 76 6.41 4.60 3.57
CA ASP A 76 5.82 3.41 4.19
C ASP A 76 5.34 2.43 3.11
N ALA A 77 4.66 2.93 2.08
CA ALA A 77 4.20 2.13 0.96
C ALA A 77 5.38 1.41 0.25
N ILE A 78 6.49 2.12 0.02
CA ILE A 78 7.72 1.54 -0.55
C ILE A 78 8.32 0.49 0.40
N THR A 79 8.36 0.78 1.70
CA THR A 79 8.91 -0.12 2.71
C THR A 79 8.11 -1.41 2.77
N PHE A 80 6.78 -1.33 2.94
CA PHE A 80 5.90 -2.49 3.02
C PHE A 80 5.87 -3.31 1.73
N ARG A 81 5.95 -2.67 0.56
CA ARG A 81 6.02 -3.39 -0.73
C ARG A 81 7.27 -4.25 -0.87
N ARG A 82 8.36 -3.88 -0.22
CA ARG A 82 9.63 -4.63 -0.22
C ARG A 82 9.72 -5.68 0.89
N GLN A 83 8.79 -5.67 1.85
CA GLN A 83 8.75 -6.70 2.87
C GLN A 83 8.24 -8.02 2.31
N LYS A 84 8.58 -9.12 3.01
CA LYS A 84 8.08 -10.44 2.66
C LYS A 84 6.55 -10.44 2.78
N PRO A 85 5.81 -11.07 1.84
CA PRO A 85 4.39 -11.32 2.01
C PRO A 85 4.11 -12.05 3.32
N LEU A 86 3.01 -11.67 3.97
CA LEU A 86 2.52 -12.38 5.15
C LEU A 86 2.13 -13.81 4.76
N SER A 87 2.61 -14.78 5.54
CA SER A 87 2.26 -16.19 5.40
C SER A 87 1.22 -16.61 6.43
N GLU A 88 0.61 -17.77 6.22
CA GLU A 88 -0.34 -18.35 7.19
C GLU A 88 0.30 -18.55 8.56
N ASP A 89 1.57 -18.97 8.61
CA ASP A 89 2.34 -19.12 9.84
C ASP A 89 2.46 -17.80 10.62
N ASP A 90 2.60 -16.67 9.92
CA ASP A 90 2.70 -15.35 10.57
C ASP A 90 1.37 -15.00 11.26
N ILE A 91 0.24 -15.34 10.63
CA ILE A 91 -1.10 -15.14 11.20
C ILE A 91 -1.32 -16.07 12.41
N MET A 92 -0.94 -17.35 12.30
CA MET A 92 -1.10 -18.31 13.40
C MET A 92 -0.24 -17.94 14.62
N LYS A 93 0.98 -17.44 14.39
CA LYS A 93 1.84 -16.91 15.46
C LYS A 93 1.23 -15.69 16.12
N LEU A 94 0.72 -14.74 15.35
CA LEU A 94 0.07 -13.54 15.88
C LEU A 94 -1.17 -13.90 16.71
N HIS A 95 -2.02 -14.78 16.21
CA HIS A 95 -3.21 -15.26 16.95
C HIS A 95 -2.82 -15.88 18.30
N SER A 96 -1.89 -16.83 18.28
CA SER A 96 -1.43 -17.53 19.49
C SER A 96 -0.76 -16.60 20.51
N TYR A 97 -0.13 -15.52 20.04
CA TYR A 97 0.41 -14.46 20.88
C TYR A 97 -0.71 -13.63 21.50
N LEU A 98 -1.67 -13.17 20.69
CA LEU A 98 -2.77 -12.31 21.14
C LEU A 98 -3.69 -12.98 22.16
N GLU A 99 -3.87 -14.31 22.11
CA GLU A 99 -4.61 -15.06 23.13
C GLU A 99 -4.01 -14.94 24.53
N LYS A 100 -2.69 -14.71 24.63
CA LYS A 100 -1.94 -14.63 25.89
C LYS A 100 -1.55 -13.20 26.25
N PHE A 101 -1.68 -12.29 25.30
CA PHE A 101 -1.32 -10.90 25.46
C PHE A 101 -2.35 -10.20 26.38
N ASP A 102 -1.87 -9.53 27.41
CA ASP A 102 -2.68 -8.85 28.43
C ASP A 102 -3.02 -7.40 28.06
N GLY A 103 -2.64 -6.94 26.87
CA GLY A 103 -2.89 -5.57 26.41
C GLY A 103 -1.82 -4.55 26.82
N ASP A 104 -0.80 -4.96 27.58
CA ASP A 104 0.26 -4.07 28.04
C ASP A 104 1.36 -3.89 26.98
N PHE A 105 1.18 -2.92 26.11
CA PHE A 105 2.15 -2.58 25.07
C PHE A 105 3.43 -1.93 25.60
N GLU A 106 3.39 -1.26 26.76
CA GLU A 106 4.59 -0.65 27.32
C GLU A 106 5.61 -1.74 27.67
N ARG A 107 5.15 -2.82 28.29
CA ARG A 107 6.02 -3.97 28.62
C ARG A 107 6.58 -4.66 27.38
N GLU A 108 5.79 -4.79 26.31
CA GLU A 108 6.20 -5.49 25.09
C GLU A 108 7.21 -4.70 24.25
N PHE A 109 7.10 -3.38 24.22
CA PHE A 109 7.99 -2.52 23.42
C PHE A 109 9.17 -1.97 24.21
N THR A 110 9.26 -2.23 25.52
CA THR A 110 10.46 -1.88 26.30
C THR A 110 11.61 -2.83 25.93
N PRO A 111 12.77 -2.32 25.47
CA PRO A 111 13.92 -3.15 25.14
C PRO A 111 14.36 -3.95 26.37
N ARG A 112 14.38 -5.28 26.29
CA ARG A 112 15.00 -6.08 27.35
C ARG A 112 16.52 -5.86 27.29
N PRO A 113 17.20 -5.61 28.42
CA PRO A 113 18.65 -5.61 28.44
C PRO A 113 19.13 -6.99 27.97
N LEU A 114 20.11 -6.99 27.04
CA LEU A 114 20.75 -8.21 26.58
C LEU A 114 21.38 -8.90 27.80
N ALA A 115 20.90 -10.09 28.14
CA ALA A 115 21.57 -10.92 29.13
C ALA A 115 22.97 -11.26 28.59
N GLY A 116 24.00 -10.79 29.30
CA GLY A 116 25.40 -11.10 29.03
C GLY A 116 25.77 -12.53 29.40
#